data_AF-A0A7S4QUA7-F1
#
_entry.id   AF-A0A7S4QUA7-F1
#
_cell.length_a   1.000
_cell.length_b   1.000
_cell.length_c   1.000
_cell.angle_alpha   90.00
_cell.angle_beta   90.00
_cell.angle_gamma   90.00
#
_symmetry.space_group_name_H-M   'P 1'
#
loop_
_entity.id
_entity.type
_entity.pdbx_description
1 polymer ?
#
loop_
_entity_poly.entity_id
_entity_poly.type
_entity_poly.pdbx_seq_one_letter_code
_entity_poly.pdbx_strand_id
1 'polypeptide(L)'
;GMCGQSRATGSLSEEARQHSCAATLQMPPGVRIDGARVRDEEDVAIDDGFEEVPLARLLGVPLLARRLERTAGGAPAQDLCVVTRLMANPVTGFAPPEWQSGGACRSLPPVLLVRDDERAFTGDDWAVLDDYICSAAAEADDFHHRGRLPPQKYTPDAFKRFVQREMSNALLNRKAPLAFMDLVPDLELRFPTGAKVKASGLSKVELNGVVGSVVGRYDAEKGRVGVRFPAPHGLLSIRAANLGPEESYEEWTRRMAAEYGFSGGDS
;
A
#
# COMPACT_ATOMS: atom_id res chain seq x y z
N GLY A 1 -10.75 -31.87 70.57
CA GLY A 1 -11.37 -31.40 69.31
C GLY A 1 -10.24 -30.88 68.45
N MET A 2 -10.03 -31.42 67.24
CA MET A 2 -10.63 -30.94 65.98
C MET A 2 -10.14 -29.50 65.68
N CYS A 3 -9.63 -29.08 64.53
CA CYS A 3 -9.43 -29.63 63.18
C CYS A 3 -8.47 -28.59 62.55
N GLY A 4 -7.29 -28.93 62.00
CA GLY A 4 -7.13 -29.21 60.57
C GLY A 4 -7.23 -27.96 59.69
N GLN A 5 -6.11 -27.51 59.09
CA GLN A 5 -6.04 -27.08 57.68
C GLN A 5 -4.59 -26.77 57.26
N SER A 6 -4.02 -27.71 56.50
CA SER A 6 -2.77 -27.59 55.76
C SER A 6 -3.09 -27.13 54.34
N ARG A 7 -2.48 -26.04 53.87
CA ARG A 7 -2.61 -25.56 52.48
C ARG A 7 -1.46 -26.14 51.66
N ALA A 8 -1.81 -27.08 50.79
CA ALA A 8 -0.96 -27.60 49.74
C ALA A 8 -0.77 -26.53 48.64
N THR A 9 0.48 -26.14 48.39
CA THR A 9 0.89 -25.38 47.21
C THR A 9 0.93 -26.33 46.01
N GLY A 10 -0.17 -26.33 45.26
CA GLY A 10 -0.29 -27.05 43.99
C GLY A 10 0.61 -26.43 42.92
N SER A 11 1.61 -27.19 42.51
CA SER A 11 2.34 -27.03 41.25
C SER A 11 1.34 -27.14 40.09
N LEU A 12 0.96 -26.00 39.53
CA LEU A 12 0.20 -25.93 38.28
C LEU A 12 1.18 -25.98 37.11
N SER A 13 1.40 -27.21 36.63
CA SER A 13 1.68 -27.61 35.25
C SER A 13 2.36 -26.59 34.32
N GLU A 14 3.68 -26.67 34.23
CA GLU A 14 4.50 -26.15 33.11
C GLU A 14 4.13 -26.78 31.75
N GLU A 15 3.44 -27.93 31.74
CA GLU A 15 3.05 -28.65 30.52
C GLU A 15 1.91 -27.98 29.72
N ALA A 16 1.19 -27.00 30.29
CA ALA A 16 0.13 -26.29 29.57
C ALA A 16 0.64 -25.13 28.68
N ARG A 17 1.96 -24.86 28.65
CA ARG A 17 2.57 -23.82 27.81
C ARG A 17 3.17 -24.33 26.49
N GLN A 18 3.13 -25.64 26.23
CA GLN A 18 3.74 -26.27 25.04
C GLN A 18 2.76 -26.56 23.89
N HIS A 19 1.55 -26.03 23.96
CA HIS A 19 0.66 -25.91 22.79
C HIS A 19 0.65 -24.46 22.28
N SER A 20 1.84 -23.89 22.05
CA SER A 20 1.96 -22.76 21.14
C SER A 20 1.73 -23.32 19.75
N CYS A 21 0.52 -23.09 19.24
CA CYS A 21 0.14 -23.38 17.87
C CYS A 21 1.28 -23.02 16.93
N ALA A 22 1.77 -24.00 16.17
CA ALA A 22 2.48 -23.73 14.93
C ALA A 22 1.48 -23.02 14.00
N ALA A 23 1.29 -21.72 14.21
CA ALA A 23 0.66 -20.86 13.24
C ALA A 23 1.52 -20.98 11.99
N THR A 24 0.91 -21.46 10.90
CA THR A 24 1.54 -21.39 9.58
C THR A 24 1.93 -19.93 9.37
N LEU A 25 3.23 -19.64 9.43
CA LEU A 25 3.75 -18.30 9.19
C LEU A 25 3.34 -17.90 7.77
N GLN A 26 2.32 -17.07 7.67
CA GLN A 26 1.88 -16.54 6.39
C GLN A 26 2.98 -15.61 5.90
N MET A 27 3.46 -15.83 4.68
CA MET A 27 4.48 -15.00 4.04
C MET A 27 3.75 -13.98 3.16
N PRO A 28 3.48 -12.76 3.64
CA PRO A 28 2.77 -11.78 2.83
C PRO A 28 3.64 -11.27 1.67
N PRO A 29 3.01 -10.82 0.56
CA PRO A 29 3.71 -10.11 -0.50
C PRO A 29 4.32 -8.81 0.02
N GLY A 30 5.50 -8.48 -0.51
CA GLY A 30 6.24 -7.27 -0.17
C GLY A 30 6.90 -6.64 -1.38
N VAL A 31 7.77 -5.66 -1.12
CA VAL A 31 8.49 -4.92 -2.17
C VAL A 31 9.97 -4.90 -1.88
N ARG A 32 10.77 -5.28 -2.85
CA ARG A 32 12.22 -5.10 -2.85
C ARG A 32 12.60 -3.83 -3.60
N ILE A 33 13.43 -3.02 -2.96
CA ILE A 33 13.97 -1.77 -3.51
C ILE A 33 15.49 -1.92 -3.64
N ASP A 34 16.01 -1.70 -4.83
CA ASP A 34 17.43 -1.71 -5.17
C ASP A 34 17.78 -0.46 -5.98
N GLY A 35 18.14 0.61 -5.28
CA GLY A 35 18.23 1.95 -5.85
C GLY A 35 16.88 2.39 -6.41
N ALA A 36 16.86 2.83 -7.68
CA ALA A 36 15.64 3.20 -8.37
C ALA A 36 14.77 2.02 -8.83
N ARG A 37 15.23 0.77 -8.64
CA ARG A 37 14.48 -0.42 -9.07
C ARG A 37 13.57 -0.90 -7.94
N VAL A 38 12.28 -0.98 -8.25
CA VAL A 38 11.23 -1.51 -7.37
C VAL A 38 10.74 -2.82 -7.96
N ARG A 39 10.62 -3.88 -7.16
CA ARG A 39 10.12 -5.18 -7.56
C ARG A 39 9.18 -5.73 -6.51
N ASP A 40 8.05 -6.27 -6.94
CA ASP A 40 7.17 -7.04 -6.07
C ASP A 40 7.81 -8.38 -5.73
N GLU A 41 7.72 -8.77 -4.47
CA GLU A 41 8.15 -10.07 -3.95
C GLU A 41 6.90 -10.81 -3.48
N GLU A 42 6.68 -12.02 -3.99
CA GLU A 42 5.43 -12.76 -3.74
C GLU A 42 5.31 -13.26 -2.30
N ASP A 43 6.41 -13.75 -1.73
CA ASP A 43 6.45 -14.35 -0.40
C ASP A 43 7.63 -13.80 0.41
N VAL A 44 7.35 -13.00 1.44
CA VAL A 44 8.38 -12.47 2.36
C VAL A 44 8.28 -13.14 3.73
N ALA A 45 9.35 -13.86 4.10
CA ALA A 45 9.49 -14.39 5.46
C ALA A 45 9.88 -13.25 6.40
N ILE A 46 8.98 -12.91 7.32
CA ILE A 46 9.22 -11.92 8.38
C ILE A 46 10.01 -12.60 9.50
N ASP A 47 11.17 -12.04 9.84
CA ASP A 47 12.06 -12.50 10.91
C ASP A 47 12.52 -11.32 11.78
N ASP A 48 13.36 -11.61 12.78
CA ASP A 48 13.89 -10.61 13.72
C ASP A 48 14.78 -9.54 13.06
N GLY A 49 15.09 -9.67 11.76
CA GLY A 49 15.81 -8.67 10.99
C GLY A 49 14.96 -7.52 10.46
N PHE A 50 13.63 -7.58 10.63
CA PHE A 50 12.73 -6.51 10.25
C PHE A 50 12.57 -5.46 11.35
N GLU A 51 12.56 -4.20 10.94
CA GLU A 51 12.40 -3.04 11.80
C GLU A 51 11.14 -2.27 11.40
N GLU A 52 10.42 -1.69 12.36
CA GLU A 52 9.25 -0.86 12.07
C GLU A 52 9.65 0.41 11.31
N VAL A 53 8.89 0.78 10.28
CA VAL A 53 9.08 2.02 9.52
C VAL A 53 8.29 3.15 10.19
N PRO A 54 8.93 4.09 10.91
CA PRO A 54 8.23 5.01 11.80
C PRO A 54 7.26 5.95 11.08
N LEU A 55 7.65 6.48 9.91
CA LEU A 55 6.77 7.38 9.15
C LEU A 55 5.56 6.63 8.59
N ALA A 56 5.75 5.45 8.00
CA ALA A 56 4.64 4.66 7.49
C ALA A 56 3.62 4.33 8.61
N ARG A 57 4.12 3.98 9.80
CA ARG A 57 3.26 3.72 10.98
C ARG A 57 2.40 4.92 11.34
N LEU A 58 2.95 6.13 11.32
CA LEU A 58 2.19 7.36 11.56
C LEU A 58 1.11 7.61 10.51
N LEU A 59 1.32 7.16 9.28
CA LEU A 59 0.33 7.25 8.20
C LEU A 59 -0.72 6.12 8.27
N GLY A 60 -0.64 5.26 9.28
CA GLY A 60 -1.54 4.11 9.45
C GLY A 60 -1.20 2.93 8.54
N VAL A 61 0.01 2.88 7.98
CA VAL A 61 0.53 1.75 7.20
C VAL A 61 1.51 0.99 8.09
N PRO A 62 1.18 -0.24 8.53
CA PRO A 62 2.02 -0.97 9.46
C PRO A 62 3.18 -1.68 8.73
N LEU A 63 4.10 -0.86 8.22
CA LEU A 63 5.19 -1.29 7.35
C LEU A 63 6.44 -1.64 8.17
N LEU A 64 7.07 -2.74 7.80
CA LEU A 64 8.36 -3.19 8.27
C LEU A 64 9.39 -3.07 7.14
N ALA A 65 10.64 -2.83 7.50
CA ALA A 65 11.77 -2.76 6.58
C ALA A 65 12.92 -3.64 7.06
N ARG A 66 13.56 -4.34 6.14
CA ARG A 66 14.79 -5.10 6.38
C ARG A 66 15.85 -4.73 5.34
N ARG A 67 17.07 -4.49 5.80
CA ARG A 67 18.23 -4.32 4.91
C ARG A 67 18.70 -5.68 4.42
N LEU A 68 18.97 -5.79 3.13
CA LEU A 68 19.50 -7.00 2.52
C LEU A 68 21.02 -6.89 2.35
N GLU A 69 21.70 -8.02 2.28
CA GLU A 69 23.10 -8.02 1.91
C GLU A 69 23.28 -7.53 0.46
N ARG A 70 24.34 -6.76 0.21
CA ARG A 70 24.67 -6.35 -1.15
C ARG A 70 25.16 -7.57 -1.93
N THR A 71 24.46 -7.92 -2.99
CA THR A 71 25.00 -8.81 -4.02
C THR A 71 26.22 -8.16 -4.66
N ALA A 72 27.36 -8.86 -4.66
CA ALA A 72 28.58 -8.38 -5.31
C ALA A 72 28.30 -8.08 -6.79
N GLY A 73 28.57 -6.84 -7.23
CA GLY A 73 28.38 -6.41 -8.63
C GLY A 73 27.21 -5.47 -8.89
N GLY A 74 26.46 -5.03 -7.87
CA GLY A 74 25.48 -3.95 -8.01
C GLY A 74 26.15 -2.63 -8.42
N ALA A 75 25.60 -1.96 -9.45
CA ALA A 75 26.04 -0.62 -9.82
C ALA A 75 25.91 0.32 -8.60
N PRO A 76 26.84 1.29 -8.41
CA PRO A 76 26.66 2.33 -7.40
C PRO A 76 25.50 3.23 -7.82
N ALA A 77 24.27 2.82 -7.50
CA ALA A 77 23.09 3.59 -7.81
C ALA A 77 22.96 4.75 -6.81
N GLN A 78 22.83 5.94 -7.39
CA GLN A 78 22.28 7.14 -6.77
C GLN A 78 20.80 6.90 -6.40
N ASP A 79 20.31 7.74 -5.49
CA ASP A 79 18.92 7.81 -5.02
C ASP A 79 18.47 6.78 -3.97
N LEU A 80 19.01 6.93 -2.76
CA LEU A 80 18.51 6.27 -1.54
C LEU A 80 18.03 7.26 -0.46
N CYS A 81 17.75 8.50 -0.88
CA CYS A 81 17.09 9.49 -0.02
C CYS A 81 15.71 9.01 0.44
N VAL A 82 15.03 8.16 -0.33
CA VAL A 82 13.67 7.71 0.01
C VAL A 82 13.63 6.81 1.25
N VAL A 83 14.43 5.73 1.30
CA VAL A 83 14.46 4.83 2.46
C VAL A 83 14.93 5.57 3.71
N THR A 84 15.94 6.44 3.56
CA THR A 84 16.40 7.30 4.65
C THR A 84 15.27 8.18 5.17
N ARG A 85 14.42 8.74 4.29
CA ARG A 85 13.25 9.52 4.70
C ARG A 85 12.20 8.67 5.40
N LEU A 86 11.91 7.47 4.92
CA LEU A 86 10.94 6.56 5.55
C LEU A 86 11.32 6.14 6.97
N MET A 87 12.61 5.88 7.18
CA MET A 87 13.16 5.54 8.49
C MET A 87 13.43 6.78 9.35
N ALA A 88 13.12 7.98 8.87
CA ALA A 88 13.30 9.19 9.64
C ALA A 88 12.42 9.17 10.89
N ASN A 89 13.02 9.53 12.02
CA ASN A 89 12.26 9.77 13.23
C ASN A 89 11.36 10.99 13.00
N PRO A 90 10.04 10.88 13.22
CA PRO A 90 9.09 11.94 12.91
C PRO A 90 9.27 13.21 13.75
N VAL A 91 9.91 13.10 14.91
CA VAL A 91 10.17 14.23 15.80
C VAL A 91 11.44 14.97 15.40
N THR A 92 12.50 14.24 15.04
CA THR A 92 13.82 14.82 14.75
C THR A 92 14.05 15.08 13.27
N GLY A 93 13.31 14.42 12.38
CA GLY A 93 13.53 14.44 10.93
C GLY A 93 14.71 13.60 10.47
N PHE A 94 15.41 12.91 11.38
CA PHE A 94 16.60 12.12 11.06
C PHE A 94 16.34 10.63 11.22
N ALA A 95 16.78 9.83 10.25
CA ALA A 95 16.85 8.38 10.39
C ALA A 95 17.88 7.96 11.44
N PRO A 96 17.80 6.74 12.00
CA PRO A 96 18.90 6.17 12.77
C PRO A 96 20.19 6.08 11.94
N PRO A 97 21.40 6.16 12.55
CA PRO A 97 22.67 6.15 11.81
C PRO A 97 22.84 5.00 10.82
N GLU A 98 22.29 3.83 11.13
CA GLU A 98 22.32 2.62 10.33
C GLU A 98 21.41 2.68 9.08
N TRP A 99 20.45 3.60 9.08
CA TRP A 99 19.55 3.93 7.96
C TRP A 99 19.89 5.27 7.30
N GLN A 100 20.77 6.06 7.89
CA GLN A 100 21.35 7.23 7.25
C GLN A 100 22.37 6.77 6.20
N SER A 101 22.08 7.01 4.93
CA SER A 101 23.15 7.03 3.92
C SER A 101 24.06 8.22 4.19
N GLY A 102 25.30 8.00 4.65
CA GLY A 102 26.30 9.09 4.58
C GLY A 102 27.46 9.08 5.57
N GLY A 103 28.42 8.19 5.34
CA GLY A 103 29.83 8.59 5.24
C GLY A 103 30.33 8.29 3.81
N ALA A 104 31.26 9.09 3.27
CA ALA A 104 31.96 8.92 1.98
C ALA A 104 31.14 8.28 0.82
N CYS A 105 29.89 8.69 0.62
CA CYS A 105 29.05 8.27 -0.53
C CYS A 105 28.88 6.73 -0.70
N ARG A 106 28.64 5.98 0.38
CA ARG A 106 28.22 4.58 0.23
C ARG A 106 26.70 4.52 0.00
N SER A 107 26.27 3.89 -1.09
CA SER A 107 24.86 3.58 -1.33
C SER A 107 24.24 2.83 -0.13
N LEU A 108 22.96 3.01 0.15
CA LEU A 108 22.27 2.06 1.03
C LEU A 108 22.23 0.66 0.36
N PRO A 109 22.25 -0.43 1.14
CA PRO A 109 21.97 -1.74 0.61
C PRO A 109 20.53 -1.83 0.07
N PRO A 110 20.20 -2.86 -0.74
CA PRO A 110 18.82 -3.14 -1.08
C PRO A 110 17.96 -3.31 0.18
N VAL A 111 16.68 -2.93 0.09
CA VAL A 111 15.73 -2.97 1.20
C VAL A 111 14.53 -3.81 0.80
N LEU A 112 14.05 -4.62 1.74
CA LEU A 112 12.81 -5.36 1.62
C LEU A 112 11.76 -4.73 2.54
N LEU A 113 10.60 -4.43 1.99
CA LEU A 113 9.46 -3.84 2.68
C LEU A 113 8.30 -4.84 2.71
N VAL A 114 7.61 -4.92 3.83
CA VAL A 114 6.48 -5.84 4.05
C VAL A 114 5.57 -5.28 5.13
N ARG A 115 4.29 -5.63 5.15
CA ARG A 115 3.38 -5.21 6.23
C ARG A 115 3.32 -6.24 7.35
N ASP A 116 3.23 -5.76 8.60
CA ASP A 116 3.08 -6.62 9.79
C ASP A 116 1.66 -7.22 9.93
N ASP A 117 0.68 -6.68 9.19
CA ASP A 117 -0.72 -7.07 9.24
C ASP A 117 -1.10 -8.12 8.18
N GLU A 118 -0.09 -8.78 7.62
CA GLU A 118 -0.20 -9.85 6.60
C GLU A 118 -0.89 -9.43 5.29
N ARG A 119 -1.11 -8.13 5.09
CA ARG A 119 -1.64 -7.61 3.83
C ARG A 119 -0.50 -7.42 2.83
N ALA A 120 -0.82 -7.56 1.55
CA ALA A 120 0.13 -7.29 0.49
C ALA A 120 0.60 -5.83 0.54
N PHE A 121 1.89 -5.63 0.33
CA PHE A 121 2.48 -4.34 -0.01
C PHE A 121 3.10 -4.46 -1.40
N THR A 122 2.67 -3.59 -2.32
CA THR A 122 2.98 -3.68 -3.75
C THR A 122 3.77 -2.47 -4.23
N GLY A 123 4.35 -2.55 -5.43
CA GLY A 123 5.05 -1.44 -6.07
C GLY A 123 4.18 -0.20 -6.27
N ASP A 124 2.88 -0.37 -6.47
CA ASP A 124 1.92 0.75 -6.54
C ASP A 124 1.73 1.41 -5.17
N ASP A 125 1.67 0.62 -4.09
CA ASP A 125 1.61 1.14 -2.71
C ASP A 125 2.89 1.92 -2.39
N TRP A 126 4.04 1.36 -2.77
CA TRP A 126 5.33 2.02 -2.63
C TRP A 126 5.36 3.37 -3.35
N ALA A 127 4.97 3.41 -4.63
CA ALA A 127 5.01 4.62 -5.43
C ALA A 127 4.17 5.74 -4.81
N VAL A 128 2.96 5.43 -4.34
CA VAL A 128 2.08 6.42 -3.68
C VAL A 128 2.63 6.87 -2.33
N LEU A 129 3.22 5.95 -1.55
CA LEU A 129 3.82 6.28 -0.26
C LEU A 129 5.08 7.17 -0.42
N ASP A 130 5.95 6.86 -1.38
CA ASP A 130 7.13 7.65 -1.69
C ASP A 130 6.75 9.05 -2.16
N ASP A 131 5.81 9.17 -3.11
CA ASP A 131 5.36 10.47 -3.60
C ASP A 131 4.74 11.32 -2.48
N TYR A 132 3.97 10.70 -1.58
CA TYR A 132 3.44 11.39 -0.41
C TYR A 132 4.53 11.97 0.49
N ILE A 133 5.54 11.16 0.82
CA ILE A 133 6.64 11.56 1.70
C ILE A 133 7.49 12.63 1.01
N CYS A 134 7.73 12.49 -0.29
CA CYS A 134 8.40 13.51 -1.11
C CYS A 134 7.67 14.84 -1.06
N SER A 135 6.37 14.84 -1.35
CA SER A 135 5.53 16.03 -1.35
C SER A 135 5.46 16.68 0.04
N ALA A 136 5.24 15.89 1.10
CA ALA A 136 5.17 16.38 2.46
C ALA A 136 6.52 16.96 2.96
N ALA A 137 7.64 16.39 2.54
CA ALA A 137 8.97 16.89 2.87
C ALA A 137 9.30 18.18 2.11
N ALA A 138 9.00 18.24 0.80
CA ALA A 138 9.21 19.44 -0.01
C ALA A 138 8.44 20.66 0.54
N GLU A 139 7.18 20.46 0.94
CA GLU A 139 6.43 21.53 1.61
C GLU A 139 7.08 21.97 2.93
N ALA A 140 7.68 21.05 3.69
CA ALA A 140 8.29 21.38 4.98
C ALA A 140 9.54 22.27 4.85
N ASP A 141 10.32 22.08 3.79
CA ASP A 141 11.51 22.88 3.50
C ASP A 141 11.15 24.33 3.16
N ASP A 142 10.04 24.54 2.45
CA ASP A 142 9.54 25.87 2.08
C ASP A 142 9.08 26.69 3.30
N PHE A 143 8.60 26.05 4.36
CA PHE A 143 8.05 26.72 5.55
C PHE A 143 9.06 26.97 6.68
N HIS A 144 10.37 26.90 6.42
CA HIS A 144 11.43 27.12 7.41
C HIS A 144 11.30 26.25 8.68
N HIS A 145 10.77 25.03 8.58
CA HIS A 145 10.49 24.19 9.75
C HIS A 145 11.72 23.63 10.50
N ARG A 146 12.93 24.16 10.26
CA ARG A 146 14.19 23.77 10.92
C ARG A 146 14.38 22.24 10.96
N GLY A 147 14.01 21.54 9.89
CA GLY A 147 14.11 20.09 9.78
C GLY A 147 13.05 19.28 10.53
N ARG A 148 12.00 19.92 11.07
CA ARG A 148 10.85 19.19 11.65
C ARG A 148 9.80 18.90 10.59
N LEU A 149 9.26 17.69 10.64
CA LEU A 149 8.15 17.28 9.80
C LEU A 149 6.85 17.97 10.26
N PRO A 150 6.02 18.51 9.34
CA PRO A 150 4.74 19.14 9.68
C PRO A 150 3.76 18.10 10.22
N PRO A 151 3.43 18.10 11.53
CA PRO A 151 2.69 17.00 12.16
C PRO A 151 1.30 16.77 11.53
N GLN A 152 0.66 17.83 11.02
CA GLN A 152 -0.63 17.77 10.33
C GLN A 152 -0.60 16.94 9.04
N LYS A 153 0.58 16.77 8.41
CA LYS A 153 0.76 15.94 7.22
C LYS A 153 1.04 14.48 7.59
N TYR A 154 1.62 14.19 8.74
CA TYR A 154 1.94 12.80 9.12
C TYR A 154 0.83 12.19 9.97
N THR A 155 -0.38 12.15 9.39
CA THR A 155 -1.56 11.53 9.99
C THR A 155 -2.24 10.57 9.01
N PRO A 156 -2.95 9.54 9.50
CA PRO A 156 -3.64 8.59 8.62
C PRO A 156 -4.69 9.27 7.72
N ASP A 157 -5.40 10.27 8.23
CA ASP A 157 -6.43 10.99 7.47
C ASP A 157 -5.84 11.86 6.35
N ALA A 158 -4.68 12.50 6.60
CA ALA A 158 -3.98 13.25 5.57
C ALA A 158 -3.51 12.34 4.44
N PHE A 159 -2.96 11.17 4.79
CA PHE A 159 -2.53 10.19 3.81
C PHE A 159 -3.71 9.58 3.02
N LYS A 160 -4.81 9.21 3.69
CA LYS A 160 -6.03 8.75 3.02
C LYS A 160 -6.54 9.73 1.97
N ARG A 161 -6.59 11.03 2.30
CA ARG A 161 -6.98 12.08 1.34
C ARG A 161 -6.03 12.17 0.16
N PHE A 162 -4.73 11.98 0.40
CA PHE A 162 -3.74 11.93 -0.67
C PHE A 162 -3.94 10.72 -1.57
N VAL A 163 -4.12 9.52 -1.00
CA VAL A 163 -4.41 8.29 -1.76
C VAL A 163 -5.67 8.47 -2.61
N GLN A 164 -6.74 9.06 -2.06
CA GLN A 164 -7.96 9.40 -2.83
C GLN A 164 -7.69 10.34 -4.01
N ARG A 165 -6.79 11.31 -3.85
CA ARG A 165 -6.38 12.20 -4.95
C ARG A 165 -5.56 11.47 -6.01
N GLU A 166 -4.62 10.63 -5.58
CA GLU A 166 -3.81 9.82 -6.50
C GLU A 166 -4.64 8.81 -7.27
N MET A 167 -5.72 8.28 -6.67
CA MET A 167 -6.70 7.46 -7.39
C MET A 167 -7.34 8.24 -8.55
N SER A 168 -7.78 9.48 -8.30
CA SER A 168 -8.34 10.35 -9.36
C SER A 168 -7.30 10.63 -10.46
N ASN A 169 -6.05 10.90 -10.07
CA ASN A 169 -4.94 11.10 -11.01
C ASN A 169 -4.64 9.83 -11.83
N ALA A 170 -4.68 8.65 -11.22
CA ALA A 170 -4.48 7.38 -11.92
C ALA A 170 -5.58 7.16 -12.97
N LEU A 171 -6.85 7.42 -12.61
CA LEU A 171 -7.99 7.32 -13.54
C LEU A 171 -7.88 8.31 -14.71
N LEU A 172 -7.47 9.56 -14.44
CA LEU A 172 -7.16 10.56 -15.46
C LEU A 172 -6.12 10.03 -16.48
N ASN A 173 -5.10 9.34 -15.98
CA ASN A 173 -3.98 8.82 -16.77
C ASN A 173 -4.18 7.40 -17.32
N ARG A 174 -5.41 6.84 -17.26
CA ARG A 174 -5.72 5.46 -17.68
C ARG A 174 -4.86 4.40 -16.99
N LYS A 175 -4.54 4.61 -15.71
CA LYS A 175 -3.86 3.66 -14.85
C LYS A 175 -4.84 3.06 -13.84
N ALA A 176 -4.66 1.79 -13.51
CA ALA A 176 -5.48 1.14 -12.50
C ALA A 176 -5.17 1.75 -11.12
N PRO A 177 -6.16 2.30 -10.40
CA PRO A 177 -5.94 2.85 -9.07
C PRO A 177 -5.91 1.71 -8.06
N LEU A 178 -4.78 1.00 -7.93
CA LEU A 178 -4.65 -0.21 -7.10
C LEU A 178 -3.92 0.04 -5.77
N ALA A 179 -3.27 1.19 -5.60
CA ALA A 179 -2.57 1.51 -4.37
C ALA A 179 -3.54 1.58 -3.16
N PHE A 180 -3.12 1.00 -2.04
CA PHE A 180 -3.73 0.97 -0.73
C PHE A 180 -5.22 0.66 -0.75
N MET A 181 -5.57 -0.44 -1.43
CA MET A 181 -6.95 -0.89 -1.60
C MET A 181 -7.69 -1.14 -0.27
N ASP A 182 -6.94 -1.43 0.78
CA ASP A 182 -7.46 -1.71 2.10
C ASP A 182 -7.56 -0.44 2.98
N LEU A 183 -6.75 0.58 2.71
CA LEU A 183 -6.80 1.87 3.41
C LEU A 183 -7.93 2.76 2.88
N VAL A 184 -8.18 2.68 1.57
CA VAL A 184 -9.26 3.38 0.87
C VAL A 184 -10.05 2.36 0.03
N PRO A 185 -10.98 1.61 0.65
CA PRO A 185 -11.72 0.51 0.03
C PRO A 185 -12.88 0.98 -0.87
N ASP A 186 -12.98 2.27 -1.15
CA ASP A 186 -14.04 2.89 -1.92
C ASP A 186 -13.97 2.48 -3.41
N LEU A 187 -14.42 1.26 -3.71
CA LEU A 187 -14.44 0.69 -5.06
C LEU A 187 -15.29 1.53 -6.01
N GLU A 188 -16.33 2.20 -5.52
CA GLU A 188 -17.15 3.13 -6.30
C GLU A 188 -16.36 4.35 -6.77
N LEU A 189 -15.45 4.87 -5.95
CA LEU A 189 -14.57 5.98 -6.35
C LEU A 189 -13.52 5.52 -7.37
N ARG A 190 -13.01 4.30 -7.21
CA ARG A 190 -12.00 3.69 -8.11
C ARG A 190 -12.61 3.25 -9.44
N PHE A 191 -13.87 2.84 -9.43
CA PHE A 191 -14.58 2.33 -10.61
C PHE A 191 -16.00 2.88 -10.61
N PRO A 192 -16.23 4.14 -11.01
CA PRO A 192 -17.55 4.74 -11.00
C PRO A 192 -18.57 3.99 -11.86
N THR A 193 -19.85 4.07 -11.50
CA THR A 193 -20.92 3.49 -12.34
C THR A 193 -20.87 4.06 -13.76
N GLY A 194 -21.04 3.20 -14.75
CA GLY A 194 -20.90 3.53 -16.17
C GLY A 194 -19.46 3.45 -16.67
N ALA A 195 -18.44 3.42 -15.80
CA ALA A 195 -17.04 3.45 -16.19
C ALA A 195 -16.70 2.34 -17.20
N LYS A 196 -15.98 2.68 -18.27
CA LYS A 196 -15.45 1.69 -19.21
C LYS A 196 -14.18 1.10 -18.65
N VAL A 197 -14.19 -0.21 -18.48
CA VAL A 197 -13.06 -0.96 -17.90
C VAL A 197 -12.69 -2.11 -18.83
N LYS A 198 -11.40 -2.36 -18.95
CA LYS A 198 -10.83 -3.47 -19.70
C LYS A 198 -10.39 -4.56 -18.73
N ALA A 199 -10.87 -5.78 -18.95
CA ALA A 199 -10.46 -6.91 -18.13
C ALA A 199 -9.07 -7.42 -18.53
N SER A 200 -8.27 -7.83 -17.55
CA SER A 200 -6.96 -8.45 -17.74
C SER A 200 -6.68 -9.45 -16.62
N GLY A 201 -5.72 -10.36 -16.83
CA GLY A 201 -5.30 -11.32 -15.79
C GLY A 201 -6.39 -12.30 -15.33
N LEU A 202 -7.48 -12.48 -16.09
CA LEU A 202 -8.53 -13.43 -15.78
C LEU A 202 -8.15 -14.84 -16.25
N SER A 203 -8.51 -15.84 -15.46
CA SER A 203 -8.40 -17.26 -15.85
C SER A 203 -9.26 -17.58 -17.08
N LYS A 204 -10.37 -16.87 -17.26
CA LYS A 204 -11.23 -16.95 -18.44
C LYS A 204 -10.65 -16.06 -19.55
N VAL A 205 -9.74 -16.64 -20.33
CA VAL A 205 -8.87 -15.93 -21.28
C VAL A 205 -9.63 -15.12 -22.33
N GLU A 206 -10.83 -15.56 -22.72
CA GLU A 206 -11.67 -14.87 -23.70
C GLU A 206 -12.23 -13.53 -23.21
N LEU A 207 -12.19 -13.26 -21.89
CA LEU A 207 -12.56 -11.96 -21.32
C LEU A 207 -11.36 -11.00 -21.26
N ASN A 208 -10.13 -11.50 -21.35
CA ASN A 208 -8.95 -10.65 -21.29
C ASN A 208 -8.89 -9.77 -22.54
N GLY A 209 -8.78 -8.46 -22.32
CA GLY A 209 -8.82 -7.44 -23.36
C GLY A 209 -10.23 -6.96 -23.72
N VAL A 210 -11.29 -7.60 -23.21
CA VAL A 210 -12.67 -7.18 -23.48
C VAL A 210 -13.02 -5.98 -22.60
N VAL A 211 -13.63 -4.96 -23.21
CA VAL A 211 -14.11 -3.75 -22.54
C VAL A 211 -15.55 -3.96 -22.09
N GLY A 212 -15.82 -3.69 -20.82
CA GLY A 212 -17.16 -3.69 -20.22
C GLY A 212 -17.50 -2.35 -19.59
N SER A 213 -18.72 -2.25 -19.06
CA SER A 213 -19.19 -1.09 -18.29
C SER A 213 -19.50 -1.47 -16.85
N VAL A 214 -19.01 -0.69 -15.90
CA VAL A 214 -19.33 -0.86 -14.47
C VAL A 214 -20.82 -0.58 -14.23
N VAL A 215 -21.49 -1.43 -13.46
CA VAL A 215 -22.94 -1.34 -13.21
C VAL A 215 -23.33 -0.90 -11.80
N GLY A 216 -22.38 -0.38 -11.01
CA GLY A 216 -22.66 0.10 -9.65
C GLY A 216 -22.93 -1.01 -8.62
N ARG A 217 -22.43 -2.23 -8.87
CA ARG A 217 -22.50 -3.35 -7.92
C ARG A 217 -21.11 -3.63 -7.36
N TYR A 218 -20.89 -3.32 -6.09
CA TYR A 218 -19.59 -3.46 -5.44
C TYR A 218 -19.67 -4.48 -4.30
N ASP A 219 -18.68 -5.35 -4.22
CA ASP A 219 -18.45 -6.25 -3.10
C ASP A 219 -17.11 -5.81 -2.50
N ALA A 220 -17.18 -4.87 -1.55
CA ALA A 220 -16.00 -4.27 -0.91
C ALA A 220 -15.20 -5.31 -0.12
N GLU A 221 -15.88 -6.25 0.55
CA GLU A 221 -15.25 -7.32 1.31
C GLU A 221 -14.38 -8.22 0.43
N LYS A 222 -14.83 -8.52 -0.79
CA LYS A 222 -14.09 -9.36 -1.74
C LYS A 222 -13.28 -8.56 -2.77
N GLY A 223 -13.29 -7.23 -2.69
CA GLY A 223 -12.61 -6.36 -3.65
C GLY A 223 -13.12 -6.52 -5.09
N ARG A 224 -14.43 -6.75 -5.29
CA ARG A 224 -15.01 -7.03 -6.61
C ARG A 224 -15.97 -5.96 -7.11
N VAL A 225 -15.95 -5.76 -8.42
CA VAL A 225 -16.75 -4.79 -9.16
C VAL A 225 -17.61 -5.53 -10.18
N GLY A 226 -18.90 -5.19 -10.23
CA GLY A 226 -19.84 -5.68 -11.22
C GLY A 226 -19.65 -4.97 -12.57
N VAL A 227 -19.31 -5.74 -13.60
CA VAL A 227 -19.02 -5.26 -14.95
C VAL A 227 -19.92 -5.97 -15.96
N ARG A 228 -20.63 -5.20 -16.78
CA ARG A 228 -21.40 -5.71 -17.91
C ARG A 228 -20.52 -5.71 -19.16
N PHE A 229 -20.17 -6.90 -19.62
CA PHE A 229 -19.49 -7.12 -20.88
C PHE A 229 -20.50 -7.29 -22.02
N PRO A 230 -20.08 -7.07 -23.28
CA PRO A 230 -20.89 -7.40 -24.46
C PRO A 230 -21.34 -8.87 -24.48
N ALA A 231 -22.38 -9.16 -25.25
CA ALA A 231 -22.77 -10.55 -25.53
C ALA A 231 -21.57 -11.33 -26.12
N PRO A 232 -21.36 -12.60 -25.73
CA PRO A 232 -22.26 -13.45 -24.94
C PRO A 232 -22.01 -13.41 -23.42
N HIS A 233 -21.12 -12.55 -22.92
CA HIS A 233 -20.59 -12.67 -21.56
C HIS A 233 -21.50 -12.09 -20.46
N GLY A 234 -22.22 -11.00 -20.77
CA GLY A 234 -23.20 -10.41 -19.84
C GLY A 234 -22.58 -9.77 -18.59
N LEU A 235 -23.31 -9.81 -17.47
CA LEU A 235 -22.88 -9.21 -16.20
C LEU A 235 -22.01 -10.19 -15.40
N LEU A 236 -20.80 -9.77 -15.05
CA LEU A 236 -19.84 -10.54 -14.26
C LEU A 236 -19.31 -9.72 -13.08
N SER A 237 -18.91 -10.41 -12.01
CA SER A 237 -18.24 -9.81 -10.85
C SER A 237 -16.74 -10.06 -10.95
N ILE A 238 -15.95 -9.01 -11.15
CA ILE A 238 -14.51 -9.09 -11.44
C ILE A 238 -13.72 -8.46 -10.29
N ARG A 239 -12.54 -9.01 -9.95
CA ARG A 239 -11.65 -8.40 -8.95
C ARG A 239 -11.14 -7.05 -9.48
N ALA A 240 -11.07 -6.04 -8.62
CA ALA A 240 -10.57 -4.71 -8.96
C ALA A 240 -9.17 -4.74 -9.61
N ALA A 241 -8.27 -5.57 -9.08
CA ALA A 241 -6.93 -5.78 -9.63
C ALA A 241 -6.89 -6.25 -11.09
N ASN A 242 -7.99 -6.82 -11.60
CA ASN A 242 -8.11 -7.35 -12.95
C ASN A 242 -8.85 -6.38 -13.89
N LEU A 243 -9.03 -5.13 -13.47
CA LEU A 243 -9.72 -4.08 -14.22
C LEU A 243 -8.80 -2.88 -14.42
N GLY A 244 -8.54 -2.53 -15.67
CA GLY A 244 -7.94 -1.26 -16.05
C GLY A 244 -8.99 -0.27 -16.56
N PRO A 245 -8.90 1.03 -16.26
CA PRO A 245 -9.75 2.03 -16.91
C PRO A 245 -9.44 2.10 -18.41
N GLU A 246 -10.48 2.07 -19.24
CA GLU A 246 -10.37 2.19 -20.71
C GLU A 246 -10.76 3.59 -21.20
N GLU A 247 -11.72 4.24 -20.52
CA GLU A 247 -12.05 5.64 -20.78
C GLU A 247 -11.18 6.56 -19.92
N SER A 248 -10.75 7.69 -20.47
CA SER A 248 -10.13 8.75 -19.67
C SER A 248 -11.17 9.41 -18.76
N TYR A 249 -10.72 10.00 -17.65
CA TYR A 249 -11.61 10.77 -16.78
C TYR A 249 -12.28 11.95 -17.52
N GLU A 250 -11.65 12.52 -18.56
CA GLU A 250 -12.29 13.55 -19.40
C GLU A 250 -13.45 13.00 -20.24
N GLU A 251 -13.28 11.79 -20.78
CA GLU A 251 -14.34 11.08 -21.52
C GLU A 251 -15.50 10.74 -20.56
N TRP A 252 -15.16 10.30 -19.34
CA TRP A 252 -16.12 10.10 -18.27
C TRP A 252 -16.83 11.41 -17.88
N THR A 253 -16.08 12.48 -17.64
CA THR A 253 -16.62 13.79 -17.24
C THR A 253 -17.51 14.36 -18.33
N ARG A 254 -17.10 14.28 -19.61
CA ARG A 254 -17.95 14.68 -20.74
C ARG A 254 -19.23 13.87 -20.80
N ARG A 255 -19.16 12.56 -20.56
CA ARG A 255 -20.36 11.71 -20.50
C ARG A 255 -21.27 12.10 -19.34
N MET A 256 -20.72 12.27 -18.13
CA MET A 256 -21.48 12.66 -16.95
C MET A 256 -22.09 14.06 -17.10
N ALA A 257 -21.36 15.00 -17.69
CA ALA A 257 -21.85 16.33 -18.04
C ALA A 257 -23.02 16.25 -19.02
N ALA A 258 -22.92 15.39 -20.04
CA ALA A 258 -24.00 15.17 -21.00
C ALA A 258 -25.21 14.43 -20.40
N GLU A 259 -24.99 13.49 -19.48
CA GLU A 259 -26.03 12.65 -18.88
C GLU A 259 -26.78 13.37 -17.75
N TYR A 260 -26.08 14.19 -16.96
CA TYR A 260 -26.61 14.85 -15.76
C TYR A 260 -26.67 16.37 -15.84
N GLY A 261 -26.27 16.98 -16.97
CA GLY A 261 -26.32 18.43 -17.17
C GLY A 261 -25.30 19.22 -16.33
N PHE A 262 -24.22 18.58 -15.86
CA PHE A 262 -23.12 19.26 -15.18
C PHE A 262 -22.33 20.09 -16.21
N SER A 263 -22.65 21.37 -16.36
CA SER A 263 -21.75 22.30 -17.04
C SER A 263 -20.52 22.45 -16.15
N GLY A 264 -19.42 21.80 -16.54
CA GLY A 264 -18.13 21.96 -15.86
C GLY A 264 -17.83 23.45 -15.72
N GLY A 265 -17.75 23.94 -14.49
CA GLY A 265 -17.31 25.30 -14.23
C GLY A 265 -15.85 25.39 -14.67
N ASP A 266 -15.60 26.22 -15.68
CA ASP A 266 -14.25 26.57 -16.11
C ASP A 266 -13.43 26.96 -14.86
N SER A 267 -12.35 26.21 -14.62
CA SER A 267 -11.34 26.49 -13.60
C SER A 267 -10.03 26.86 -14.29
#